data_AF-A0A378FU82-F1
#
_entry.id   AF-A0A378FU82-F1
#
_cell.length_a   1.000
_cell.length_b   1.000
_cell.length_c   1.000
_cell.angle_alpha   90.00
_cell.angle_beta   90.00
_cell.angle_gamma   90.00
#
_symmetry.space_group_name_H-M   'P 1'
#
loop_
_entity.id
_entity.type
_entity.pdbx_description
1 polymer ?
#
loop_
_entity_poly.entity_id
_entity_poly.type
_entity_poly.pdbx_seq_one_letter_code
_entity_poly.pdbx_strand_id
1 'polypeptide(L)'
;MCIAPAACWAFWASWTAPGLLNREVKNVLGLTLPQTLEQYDVMVTQDDAVKKMFRAGPAGIRTTQAFSQDCRWDTLDDDRAEGCIRSLEHAYSKDGGLAVLYGNFSENGCIVKTAGRGRQHPEIYRSGESI
;
A
#
# COMPACT_ATOMS: atom_id res chain seq x y z
N MET A 1 12.37 11.57 -16.62
CA MET A 1 10.93 11.46 -16.27
C MET A 1 10.71 10.27 -15.34
N CYS A 2 10.61 10.54 -14.04
CA CYS A 2 10.17 9.57 -13.02
C CYS A 2 8.76 9.98 -12.59
N ILE A 3 7.74 9.43 -13.23
CA ILE A 3 6.39 9.42 -12.68
C ILE A 3 6.08 7.94 -12.56
N ALA A 4 6.15 7.39 -11.35
CA ALA A 4 5.71 6.01 -11.14
C ALA A 4 5.00 5.93 -9.78
N PRO A 5 3.66 5.78 -9.77
CA PRO A 5 2.95 5.26 -8.62
C PRO A 5 3.26 3.76 -8.50
N ALA A 6 4.50 3.45 -8.11
CA ALA A 6 5.05 2.10 -8.16
C ALA A 6 4.46 1.16 -7.08
N ALA A 7 4.09 1.72 -5.92
CA ALA A 7 3.66 0.93 -4.78
C ALA A 7 2.18 0.48 -4.84
N CYS A 8 1.35 1.12 -5.67
CA CYS A 8 -0.11 0.95 -5.59
C CYS A 8 -0.55 -0.44 -6.04
N TRP A 9 -0.01 -0.95 -7.15
CA TRP A 9 -0.46 -2.22 -7.73
C TRP A 9 0.02 -3.44 -6.95
N ALA A 10 1.27 -3.43 -6.48
CA ALA A 10 1.82 -4.47 -5.61
C ALA A 10 1.03 -4.58 -4.28
N PHE A 11 0.54 -3.45 -3.76
CA PHE A 11 -0.35 -3.45 -2.60
C PHE A 11 -1.66 -4.14 -2.96
N TRP A 12 -2.37 -3.73 -4.02
CA TRP A 12 -3.67 -4.33 -4.35
C TRP A 12 -3.60 -5.84 -4.60
N ALA A 13 -2.50 -6.32 -5.19
CA ALA A 13 -2.24 -7.75 -5.35
C ALA A 13 -2.28 -8.52 -4.02
N SER A 14 -1.65 -7.99 -2.96
CA SER A 14 -1.57 -8.68 -1.67
C SER A 14 -2.92 -8.84 -0.97
N TRP A 15 -3.92 -8.02 -1.31
CA TRP A 15 -5.27 -8.06 -0.75
C TRP A 15 -6.30 -8.78 -1.63
N THR A 16 -5.90 -9.23 -2.82
CA THR A 16 -6.80 -9.95 -3.74
C THR A 16 -7.03 -11.39 -3.29
N ALA A 17 -5.98 -12.11 -2.87
CA ALA A 17 -6.09 -13.50 -2.40
C ALA A 17 -6.92 -13.67 -1.10
N PRO A 18 -6.83 -12.77 -0.10
CA PRO A 18 -7.67 -12.82 1.09
C PRO A 18 -9.16 -12.51 0.86
N GLY A 19 -9.56 -12.12 -0.36
CA GLY A 19 -10.96 -11.78 -0.67
C GLY A 19 -11.44 -10.45 -0.09
N LEU A 20 -10.52 -9.54 0.26
CA LEU A 20 -10.83 -8.26 0.91
C LEU A 20 -11.15 -7.13 -0.09
N LEU A 21 -11.03 -7.40 -1.39
CA LEU A 21 -11.30 -6.44 -2.46
C LEU A 21 -12.43 -6.95 -3.35
N ASN A 22 -13.32 -6.03 -3.77
CA ASN A 22 -14.26 -6.31 -4.85
C ASN A 22 -13.53 -6.31 -6.20
N ARG A 23 -13.51 -7.47 -6.87
CA ARG A 23 -12.73 -7.71 -8.09
C ARG A 23 -13.45 -7.34 -9.38
N GLU A 24 -14.77 -7.11 -9.31
CA GLU A 24 -15.63 -6.93 -10.49
C GLU A 24 -15.74 -5.47 -10.93
N VAL A 25 -15.31 -4.52 -10.08
CA VAL A 25 -15.33 -3.10 -10.39
C VAL A 25 -14.28 -2.78 -11.45
N LYS A 26 -14.69 -2.03 -12.47
CA LYS A 26 -13.79 -1.57 -13.54
C LYS A 26 -13.11 -0.26 -13.13
N ASN A 27 -11.82 -0.16 -13.40
CA ASN A 27 -11.07 1.09 -13.24
C ASN A 27 -11.25 2.02 -14.47
N VAL A 28 -10.56 3.16 -14.46
CA VAL A 28 -10.61 4.17 -15.54
C VAL A 28 -10.14 3.65 -16.91
N LEU A 29 -9.40 2.53 -16.96
CA LEU A 29 -8.99 1.86 -18.19
C LEU A 29 -10.05 0.87 -18.70
N GLY A 30 -11.18 0.74 -17.99
CA GLY A 30 -12.24 -0.22 -18.30
C GLY A 30 -11.90 -1.67 -17.91
N LEU A 31 -10.78 -1.89 -17.23
CA LEU A 31 -10.30 -3.20 -16.82
C LEU A 31 -10.76 -3.54 -15.40
N THR A 32 -11.00 -4.82 -15.13
CA THR A 32 -11.19 -5.30 -13.77
C THR A 32 -9.86 -5.32 -13.02
N LEU A 33 -9.93 -5.45 -11.68
CA LEU A 33 -8.71 -5.50 -10.88
C LEU A 33 -7.78 -6.66 -11.27
N PRO A 34 -8.25 -7.92 -11.42
CA PRO A 34 -7.38 -9.03 -11.83
C PRO A 34 -6.67 -8.78 -13.16
N GLN A 35 -7.39 -8.27 -14.16
CA GLN A 35 -6.82 -7.95 -15.48
C GLN A 35 -5.72 -6.89 -15.39
N THR A 36 -5.88 -5.92 -14.48
CA THR A 36 -4.88 -4.88 -14.27
C THR A 36 -3.66 -5.44 -13.55
N LEU A 37 -3.85 -6.31 -12.56
CA LEU A 37 -2.76 -6.94 -11.81
C LEU A 37 -1.93 -7.89 -12.68
N GLU A 38 -2.54 -8.64 -13.60
CA GLU A 38 -1.80 -9.48 -14.56
C GLU A 38 -0.77 -8.67 -15.38
N GLN A 39 -1.09 -7.40 -15.68
CA GLN A 39 -0.21 -6.54 -16.48
C GLN A 39 0.83 -5.80 -15.62
N TYR A 40 0.43 -5.33 -14.44
CA TYR A 40 1.20 -4.36 -13.65
C TYR A 40 1.70 -4.85 -12.29
N ASP A 41 1.32 -6.05 -11.83
CA ASP A 41 1.90 -6.60 -10.59
C ASP A 41 3.36 -7.00 -10.84
N VAL A 42 4.27 -6.40 -10.06
CA VAL A 42 5.72 -6.64 -10.12
C VAL A 42 6.10 -8.11 -9.88
N MET A 43 5.26 -8.87 -9.17
CA MET A 43 5.50 -10.29 -8.89
C MET A 43 5.14 -11.21 -10.07
N VAL A 44 4.22 -10.77 -10.93
CA VAL A 44 3.61 -11.62 -11.98
C VAL A 44 4.06 -11.19 -13.37
N THR A 45 4.13 -9.88 -13.60
CA THR A 45 4.41 -9.31 -14.93
C THR A 45 5.78 -9.75 -15.45
N GLN A 46 5.83 -10.04 -16.75
CA GLN A 46 7.07 -10.34 -17.47
C GLN A 46 7.54 -9.17 -18.33
N ASP A 47 6.83 -8.04 -18.31
CA ASP A 47 7.18 -6.86 -19.09
C ASP A 47 8.31 -6.07 -18.40
N ASP A 48 9.47 -6.01 -19.05
CA ASP A 48 10.65 -5.29 -18.58
C ASP A 48 10.43 -3.77 -18.51
N ALA A 49 9.59 -3.19 -19.37
CA ALA A 49 9.25 -1.77 -19.33
C ALA A 49 8.45 -1.46 -18.06
N VAL A 50 7.53 -2.34 -17.69
CA VAL A 50 6.76 -2.26 -16.45
C VAL A 50 7.70 -2.38 -15.25
N LYS A 51 8.58 -3.40 -15.21
CA LYS A 51 9.58 -3.55 -14.14
C LYS A 51 10.50 -2.32 -14.03
N LYS A 52 10.98 -1.78 -15.15
CA LYS A 52 11.82 -0.57 -15.20
C LYS A 52 11.08 0.68 -14.70
N MET A 53 9.78 0.77 -14.96
CA MET A 53 8.92 1.84 -14.43
C MET A 53 8.83 1.74 -12.89
N PHE A 54 8.61 0.55 -12.34
CA PHE A 54 8.51 0.32 -10.90
C PHE A 54 9.83 0.53 -10.13
N ARG A 55 10.99 0.46 -10.81
CA ARG A 55 12.30 0.78 -10.21
C ARG A 55 12.57 2.29 -10.07
N ALA A 56 11.63 3.17 -10.41
CA ALA A 56 11.82 4.62 -10.25
C ALA A 56 12.22 4.98 -8.81
N GLY A 57 13.39 5.60 -8.66
CA GLY A 57 13.96 5.96 -7.35
C GLY A 57 14.15 7.46 -7.19
N PRO A 58 14.13 7.98 -5.95
CA PRO A 58 14.54 9.36 -5.67
C PRO A 58 16.05 9.51 -5.93
N ALA A 59 16.44 10.59 -6.60
CA ALA A 59 17.84 10.88 -6.89
C ALA A 59 18.56 11.55 -5.71
N GLY A 60 17.81 12.30 -4.88
CA GLY A 60 18.39 13.11 -3.80
C GLY A 60 19.25 14.29 -4.29
N ILE A 61 19.28 14.57 -5.60
CA ILE A 61 20.08 15.64 -6.21
C ILE A 61 19.16 16.83 -6.52
N ARG A 62 19.60 18.04 -6.20
CA ARG A 62 18.88 19.27 -6.55
C ARG A 62 18.90 19.49 -8.06
N THR A 63 17.72 19.62 -8.67
CA THR A 63 17.57 19.92 -10.10
C THR A 63 16.80 21.22 -10.31
N THR A 64 17.19 21.99 -11.33
CA THR A 64 16.49 23.24 -11.75
C THR A 64 15.66 23.04 -13.02
N GLN A 65 15.89 21.93 -13.73
CA GLN A 65 15.18 21.56 -14.94
C GLN A 65 14.13 20.49 -14.64
N ALA A 66 12.87 20.75 -14.99
CA ALA A 66 11.79 19.78 -14.81
C ALA A 66 12.07 18.47 -15.59
N PHE A 67 11.65 17.34 -15.02
CA PHE A 67 11.73 15.99 -15.61
C PHE A 67 13.15 15.44 -15.92
N SER A 68 14.20 16.13 -15.45
CA SER A 68 15.61 15.77 -15.67
C SER A 68 16.11 14.56 -14.87
N GLN A 69 15.29 14.03 -13.95
CA GLN A 69 15.66 12.88 -13.12
C GLN A 69 15.35 11.54 -13.81
N ASP A 70 16.31 10.62 -13.72
CA ASP A 70 16.24 9.26 -14.27
C ASP A 70 16.73 8.16 -13.30
N CYS A 71 17.02 8.50 -12.04
CA CYS A 71 17.49 7.52 -11.05
C CYS A 71 16.54 6.33 -10.88
N ARG A 72 17.14 5.15 -10.70
CA ARG A 72 16.45 3.88 -10.51
C ARG A 72 17.09 3.11 -9.37
N TRP A 73 16.29 2.35 -8.63
CA TRP A 73 16.76 1.33 -7.71
C TRP A 73 17.28 0.12 -8.49
N ASP A 74 18.28 -0.57 -7.94
CA ASP A 74 18.87 -1.75 -8.57
C ASP A 74 17.89 -2.93 -8.63
N THR A 75 17.06 -3.07 -7.60
CA THR A 75 16.09 -4.15 -7.44
C THR A 75 14.68 -3.61 -7.15
N LEU A 76 13.67 -4.47 -7.35
CA LEU A 76 12.30 -4.20 -6.94
C LEU A 76 12.05 -4.78 -5.54
N ASP A 77 11.05 -4.25 -4.84
CA ASP A 77 10.58 -4.81 -3.57
C ASP A 77 9.58 -5.96 -3.81
N ASP A 78 10.12 -7.17 -3.89
CA ASP A 78 9.39 -8.44 -4.04
C ASP A 78 9.30 -9.25 -2.73
N ASP A 79 9.86 -8.75 -1.62
CA ASP A 79 9.84 -9.42 -0.32
C ASP A 79 8.53 -9.15 0.42
N ARG A 80 7.67 -10.18 0.51
CA ARG A 80 6.37 -10.11 1.20
C ARG A 80 6.43 -10.45 2.70
N ALA A 81 7.62 -10.67 3.26
CA ALA A 81 7.83 -10.88 4.69
C ALA A 81 8.44 -9.64 5.35
N GLU A 82 9.57 -9.16 4.84
CA GLU A 82 10.32 -8.05 5.45
C GLU A 82 10.33 -6.76 4.63
N GLY A 83 9.84 -6.79 3.39
CA GLY A 83 9.72 -5.64 2.52
C GLY A 83 8.72 -4.58 3.01
N CYS A 84 8.54 -3.55 2.18
CA CYS A 84 7.64 -2.43 2.48
C CYS A 84 6.17 -2.87 2.44
N ILE A 85 5.82 -3.71 1.46
CA ILE A 85 4.49 -4.30 1.32
C ILE A 85 4.55 -5.76 1.77
N ARG A 86 3.91 -6.06 2.90
CA ARG A 86 3.93 -7.40 3.50
C ARG A 86 2.65 -8.18 3.22
N SER A 87 2.78 -9.50 3.16
CA SER A 87 1.67 -10.44 3.14
C SER A 87 0.84 -10.35 4.43
N LEU A 88 -0.39 -10.85 4.41
CA LEU A 88 -1.27 -10.85 5.58
C LEU A 88 -0.65 -11.62 6.77
N GLU A 89 0.10 -12.70 6.49
CA GLU A 89 0.78 -13.52 7.49
C GLU A 89 1.88 -12.74 8.22
N HIS A 90 2.58 -11.86 7.50
CA HIS A 90 3.70 -11.05 8.00
C HIS A 90 3.31 -9.59 8.27
N ALA A 91 2.00 -9.30 8.30
CA ALA A 91 1.50 -7.95 8.48
C ALA A 91 1.96 -7.37 9.83
N TYR A 92 2.36 -6.09 9.82
CA TYR A 92 2.74 -5.37 11.06
C TYR A 92 1.63 -5.41 12.13
N SER A 93 0.38 -5.38 11.67
CA SER A 93 -0.85 -5.53 12.45
C SER A 93 -1.88 -6.25 11.59
N LYS A 94 -2.66 -7.16 12.18
CA LYS A 94 -3.80 -7.80 11.50
C LYS A 94 -5.03 -6.90 11.44
N ASP A 95 -5.10 -5.93 12.36
CA ASP A 95 -6.12 -4.90 12.38
C ASP A 95 -5.73 -3.72 11.49
N GLY A 96 -6.73 -3.07 10.90
CA GLY A 96 -6.55 -1.88 10.06
C GLY A 96 -5.85 -0.72 10.80
N GLY A 97 -5.16 0.12 10.03
CA GLY A 97 -4.37 1.25 10.57
C GLY A 97 -5.19 2.45 11.07
N LEU A 98 -6.52 2.37 11.05
CA LEU A 98 -7.45 3.39 11.51
C LEU A 98 -8.48 2.75 12.45
N ALA A 99 -8.81 3.46 13.53
CA ALA A 99 -9.91 3.13 14.42
C ALA A 99 -10.84 4.34 14.59
N VAL A 100 -12.11 4.07 14.85
CA VAL A 100 -13.12 5.06 15.24
C VAL A 100 -13.39 4.90 16.72
N LEU A 101 -13.19 5.97 17.50
CA LEU A 101 -13.46 5.99 18.94
C LEU A 101 -14.70 6.82 19.23
N TYR A 102 -15.51 6.34 20.17
CA TYR A 102 -16.68 7.04 20.68
C TYR A 102 -16.55 7.22 22.20
N GLY A 103 -17.17 8.27 22.73
CA GLY A 103 -17.21 8.52 24.17
C GLY A 103 -17.61 9.96 24.50
N ASN A 104 -17.52 10.31 25.77
CA ASN A 104 -18.00 11.60 26.32
C ASN A 104 -17.41 12.83 25.61
N PHE A 105 -16.18 12.73 25.11
CA PHE A 105 -15.50 13.81 24.38
C PHE A 105 -15.71 13.77 22.86
N SER A 106 -16.24 12.67 22.34
CA SER A 106 -16.44 12.45 20.90
C SER A 106 -17.67 11.58 20.66
N GLU A 107 -18.85 12.15 20.93
CA GLU A 107 -20.15 11.48 20.82
C GLU A 107 -20.43 11.04 19.37
N ASN A 108 -20.03 11.85 18.39
CA ASN A 108 -20.15 11.54 16.96
C ASN A 108 -18.94 10.78 16.39
N GLY A 109 -18.04 10.34 17.26
CA GLY A 109 -16.83 9.62 16.90
C GLY A 109 -15.63 10.53 16.60
N CYS A 110 -14.44 9.99 16.79
CA CYS A 110 -13.19 10.56 16.29
C CYS A 110 -12.33 9.48 15.63
N ILE A 111 -11.49 9.90 14.66
CA ILE A 111 -10.61 9.00 13.90
C ILE A 111 -9.22 9.01 14.50
N VAL A 112 -8.67 7.83 14.77
CA VAL A 112 -7.30 7.69 15.27
C VAL A 112 -6.49 6.76 14.38
N LYS A 113 -5.25 7.17 14.09
CA LYS A 113 -4.26 6.31 13.42
C LYS A 113 -3.68 5.32 14.42
N THR A 114 -3.94 4.04 14.19
CA THR A 114 -3.44 2.94 15.02
C THR A 114 -2.07 2.43 14.58
N ALA A 115 -1.74 2.63 13.31
CA ALA A 115 -0.43 2.29 12.76
C ALA A 115 0.70 3.13 13.39
N GLY A 116 1.77 2.47 13.83
CA GLY A 116 2.99 3.11 14.34
C GLY A 116 3.08 3.25 15.87
N ARG A 117 2.12 2.71 16.63
CA ARG A 117 2.20 2.69 18.10
C ARG A 117 2.99 1.49 18.63
N GLY A 118 3.68 1.69 19.75
CA GLY A 118 4.28 0.59 20.53
C GLY A 118 3.20 -0.26 21.22
N ARG A 119 3.48 -1.55 21.45
CA ARG A 119 2.54 -2.54 22.02
C ARG A 119 2.15 -2.31 23.49
N GLN A 120 2.48 -1.16 24.09
CA GLN A 120 2.36 -0.98 25.54
C GLN A 120 0.91 -0.87 26.03
N HIS A 121 -0.06 -0.54 25.16
CA HIS A 121 -1.49 -0.46 25.51
C HIS A 121 -2.41 -0.87 24.34
N PRO A 122 -2.67 -2.18 24.13
CA PRO A 122 -3.57 -2.66 23.07
C PRO A 122 -5.08 -2.44 23.37
N GLU A 123 -5.46 -2.29 24.64
CA GLU A 123 -6.85 -2.20 25.10
C GLU A 123 -7.58 -0.93 24.67
N ILE A 124 -6.86 0.19 24.51
CA ILE A 124 -7.45 1.51 24.23
C ILE A 124 -8.13 1.64 22.85
N TYR A 125 -8.00 0.64 21.97
CA TYR A 125 -8.64 0.64 20.64
C TYR A 125 -9.40 -0.65 20.33
N ARG A 126 -9.77 -1.45 21.34
CA ARG A 126 -10.66 -2.58 21.09
C ARG A 126 -12.00 -2.05 20.59
N SER A 127 -12.33 -2.41 19.36
CA SER A 127 -13.63 -2.16 18.77
C SER A 127 -14.72 -2.81 19.63
N GLY A 128 -15.57 -2.00 20.26
CA GLY A 128 -16.80 -2.47 20.91
C GLY A 128 -16.93 -2.25 22.41
N GLU A 129 -15.91 -1.72 23.10
CA GLU A 129 -16.05 -1.32 24.51
C GLU A 129 -15.94 0.21 24.61
N SER A 130 -17.02 0.83 25.07
CA SER A 130 -17.02 2.24 25.48
C SER A 130 -16.06 2.41 26.65
N ILE A 131 -15.07 3.28 26.48
CA ILE A 131 -14.35 3.90 27.60
C ILE A 131 -15.29 4.71 28.48
#